data_AF-A0A137R0B5-F1
#
_entry.id   AF-A0A137R0B5-F1
#
_cell.length_a   1.000
_cell.length_b   1.000
_cell.length_c   1.000
_cell.angle_alpha   90.00
_cell.angle_beta   90.00
_cell.angle_gamma   90.00
#
_symmetry.space_group_name_H-M   'P 1'
#
loop_
_entity.id
_entity.type
_entity.pdbx_description
1 polymer ?
#
loop_
_entity_poly.entity_id
_entity_poly.type
_entity_poly.pdbx_seq_one_letter_code
_entity_poly.pdbx_strand_id
1 'polypeptide(L)'
;MCNSRCADTTTVWFDMLDSQLGAAARCLIGSFFQFGLASCFVHEACSHSGIPLCQHCWCWGHLTCACHSQAPQCPWCAGPHTEASHHNHVSCCRSNPSAKPP
;
A
#
# COMPACT_ATOMS: atom_id res chain seq x y z
N MET A 1 -14.15 -2.21 -0.67
CA MET A 1 -13.00 -3.13 -0.63
C MET A 1 -12.92 -3.71 0.77
N CYS A 2 -13.08 -5.02 0.93
CA CYS A 2 -12.84 -5.67 2.21
C CYS A 2 -11.42 -6.23 2.16
N ASN A 3 -10.48 -5.61 2.88
CA ASN A 3 -9.13 -6.17 2.98
C ASN A 3 -9.24 -7.53 3.68
N SER A 4 -8.55 -8.54 3.15
CA SER A 4 -8.46 -9.85 3.79
C SER A 4 -7.86 -9.69 5.19
N ARG A 5 -8.31 -10.49 6.17
CA ARG A 5 -7.70 -10.51 7.52
C ARG A 5 -6.21 -10.87 7.51
N CYS A 6 -5.73 -11.46 6.41
CA CYS A 6 -4.35 -11.86 6.24
C CYS A 6 -3.53 -10.87 5.39
N ALA A 7 -4.10 -9.71 5.06
CA ALA A 7 -3.39 -8.68 4.29
C ALA A 7 -2.55 -7.79 5.21
N ASP A 8 -1.30 -7.57 4.82
CA ASP A 8 -0.36 -6.67 5.51
C ASP A 8 -0.39 -5.24 4.95
N THR A 9 -1.07 -5.03 3.82
CA THR A 9 -1.32 -3.70 3.23
C THR A 9 -2.77 -3.29 3.39
N THR A 10 -3.01 -2.01 3.64
CA THR A 10 -4.36 -1.43 3.68
C THR A 10 -4.36 -0.05 3.02
N THR A 11 -5.33 0.20 2.15
CA THR A 11 -5.59 1.52 1.59
C THR A 11 -6.63 2.22 2.45
N VAL A 12 -6.34 3.45 2.85
CA VAL A 12 -7.27 4.31 3.60
C VAL A 12 -7.67 5.47 2.70
N TRP A 13 -8.97 5.73 2.62
CA TRP A 13 -9.53 6.89 1.93
C TRP A 13 -10.01 7.88 2.97
N PHE A 14 -9.76 9.17 2.74
CA PHE A 14 -10.36 10.25 3.52
C PHE A 14 -10.77 11.36 2.57
N ASP A 15 -11.92 11.95 2.83
CA ASP A 15 -12.40 13.09 2.07
C ASP A 15 -11.71 14.35 2.57
N MET A 16 -11.27 15.18 1.62
CA MET A 16 -10.67 16.48 1.91
C MET A 16 -11.43 17.56 1.17
N LEU A 17 -11.96 18.52 1.92
CA LEU A 17 -12.46 19.75 1.33
C LEU A 17 -11.28 20.65 1.03
N ASP A 18 -11.04 20.94 -0.25
CA ASP A 18 -9.96 21.82 -0.66
C ASP A 18 -10.44 22.90 -1.65
N SER A 19 -9.76 24.03 -1.62
CA SER A 19 -9.89 25.11 -2.59
C SER A 19 -9.28 24.71 -3.94
N GLN A 20 -9.59 25.45 -5.01
CA GLN A 20 -8.98 25.24 -6.34
C GLN A 20 -7.44 25.32 -6.33
N LEU A 21 -6.85 26.02 -5.36
CA LEU A 21 -5.40 26.14 -5.19
C LEU A 21 -4.77 24.98 -4.39
N GLY A 22 -5.58 24.05 -3.87
CA GLY A 22 -5.07 22.92 -3.12
C GLY A 22 -4.49 23.28 -1.75
N ALA A 23 -4.89 24.42 -1.16
CA ALA A 23 -4.28 24.94 0.06
C ALA A 23 -4.33 23.94 1.23
N ALA A 24 -5.44 23.23 1.41
CA ALA A 24 -5.59 22.25 2.48
C ALA A 24 -4.67 21.03 2.25
N ALA A 25 -4.62 20.51 1.02
CA ALA A 25 -3.73 19.40 0.66
C ALA A 25 -2.25 19.79 0.82
N ARG A 26 -1.88 21.01 0.44
CA ARG A 26 -0.51 21.51 0.58
C ARG A 26 -0.09 21.65 2.04
N CYS A 27 -1.00 22.03 2.94
CA CYS A 27 -0.72 22.08 4.38
C CYS A 27 -0.44 20.69 4.99
N LEU A 28 -0.93 19.61 4.37
CA LEU A 28 -0.65 18.25 4.84
C LEU A 28 0.73 17.78 4.43
N ILE A 29 1.32 18.30 3.35
CA ILE A 29 2.67 17.94 2.95
C ILE A 29 3.65 18.29 4.08
N GLY A 30 4.47 17.33 4.49
CA GLY A 30 5.40 17.48 5.60
C GLY A 30 4.78 17.24 6.99
N SER A 31 3.45 17.06 7.07
CA SER A 31 2.77 16.63 8.28
C SER A 31 2.82 15.11 8.43
N PHE A 32 2.50 14.64 9.64
CA PHE A 32 2.33 13.22 9.93
C PHE A 32 0.93 12.96 10.49
N PHE A 33 0.41 11.76 10.24
CA PHE A 33 -0.81 11.28 10.86
C PHE A 33 -0.57 9.93 11.52
N GLN A 34 -1.39 9.60 12.52
CA GLN A 34 -1.33 8.30 13.19
C GLN A 34 -2.25 7.32 12.47
N PHE A 35 -1.72 6.15 12.14
CA PHE A 35 -2.49 5.01 11.66
C PHE A 35 -2.23 3.81 12.57
N GLY A 36 -3.17 3.55 13.48
CA GLY A 36 -2.97 2.59 14.55
C GLY A 36 -1.83 3.02 15.48
N LEU A 37 -0.75 2.24 15.50
CA LEU A 37 0.47 2.54 16.27
C LEU A 37 1.58 3.17 15.41
N ALA A 38 1.35 3.34 14.11
CA ALA A 38 2.35 3.86 13.18
C ALA A 38 2.15 5.35 12.93
N SER A 39 3.25 6.10 12.85
CA SER A 39 3.26 7.48 12.35
C SER A 39 3.57 7.48 10.86
N CYS A 40 2.63 7.97 10.05
CA CYS A 40 2.76 8.05 8.59
C CYS A 40 3.07 9.48 8.17
N PHE A 41 4.16 9.66 7.42
CA PHE A 41 4.55 10.97 6.91
C PHE A 41 3.94 11.24 5.54
N VAL A 42 3.43 12.45 5.33
CA VAL A 42 2.84 12.87 4.07
C VAL A 42 3.91 13.51 3.20
N HIS A 43 4.21 12.87 2.07
CA HIS A 43 5.12 13.40 1.06
C HIS A 43 4.35 13.95 -0.14
N GLU A 44 4.90 14.99 -0.77
CA GLU A 44 4.45 15.42 -2.08
C GLU A 44 4.83 14.38 -3.13
N ALA A 45 3.89 14.01 -3.99
CA ALA A 45 4.21 13.21 -5.16
C ALA A 45 4.85 14.12 -6.23
N CYS A 46 5.95 13.68 -6.84
CA CYS A 46 6.55 14.39 -7.96
C CYS A 46 5.49 14.63 -9.05
N SER A 47 5.39 15.87 -9.54
CA SER A 47 4.48 16.21 -10.62
C SER A 47 5.00 15.61 -11.93
N HIS A 48 4.24 14.68 -12.50
CA HIS A 48 4.54 14.11 -13.81
C HIS A 48 3.42 14.49 -14.79
N SER A 49 3.47 15.72 -15.29
CA SER A 49 2.50 16.22 -16.27
C SER A 49 2.46 15.31 -17.49
N GLY A 50 1.27 14.79 -17.83
CA GLY A 50 1.06 13.92 -18.98
C GLY A 50 1.40 12.44 -18.76
N ILE A 51 1.96 12.06 -17.60
CA ILE A 51 2.19 10.66 -17.26
C ILE A 51 1.04 10.18 -16.37
N PRO A 52 0.35 9.08 -16.71
CA PRO A 52 -0.72 8.57 -15.86
C PRO A 52 -0.15 7.98 -14.55
N LEU A 53 -0.83 8.28 -13.44
CA LEU A 53 -0.65 7.60 -12.15
C LEU A 53 -1.63 6.43 -12.06
N CYS A 54 -1.09 5.22 -11.96
CA CYS A 54 -1.90 4.03 -11.74
C CYS A 54 -2.53 4.07 -10.34
N GLN A 55 -3.86 3.97 -10.26
CA GLN A 55 -4.60 3.94 -8.99
C GLN A 55 -4.56 2.57 -8.30
N HIS A 56 -3.95 1.57 -8.94
CA HIS A 56 -3.82 0.21 -8.39
C HIS A 56 -2.49 0.04 -7.63
N CYS A 57 -1.36 0.38 -8.25
CA CYS A 57 -0.04 0.28 -7.64
C CYS A 57 0.56 1.61 -7.18
N TRP A 58 -0.09 2.74 -7.47
CA TRP A 58 0.42 4.08 -7.17
C TRP A 58 1.77 4.41 -7.83
N CYS A 59 2.10 3.72 -8.93
CA CYS A 59 3.25 4.03 -9.77
C CYS A 59 2.86 4.88 -10.98
N TRP A 60 3.73 5.80 -11.37
CA TRP A 60 3.62 6.55 -12.62
C TRP A 60 3.98 5.67 -13.83
N GLY A 61 3.44 5.99 -15.00
CA GLY A 61 3.88 5.44 -16.29
C GLY A 61 2.86 4.53 -16.99
N HIS A 62 1.75 4.17 -16.34
CA HIS A 62 0.71 3.35 -16.96
C HIS A 62 -0.68 3.68 -16.42
N LEU A 63 -1.70 3.42 -17.23
CA LEU A 63 -3.09 3.51 -16.83
C LEU A 63 -3.45 2.33 -15.90
N THR A 64 -4.38 2.56 -14.98
CA THR A 64 -4.89 1.53 -14.07
C THR A 64 -5.40 0.28 -14.82
N CYS A 65 -6.02 0.44 -15.99
CA CYS A 65 -6.51 -0.68 -16.81
C CYS A 65 -5.40 -1.52 -17.45
N ALA A 66 -4.19 -0.96 -17.60
CA ALA A 66 -3.01 -1.65 -18.11
C ALA A 66 -2.10 -2.14 -16.95
N CYS A 67 -2.56 -2.02 -15.70
CA CYS A 67 -1.76 -2.40 -14.56
C CYS A 67 -1.77 -3.92 -14.37
N HIS A 68 -0.57 -4.50 -14.36
CA HIS A 68 -0.34 -5.90 -14.04
C HIS A 68 0.22 -6.11 -12.63
N SER A 69 0.25 -5.07 -11.79
CA SER A 69 0.68 -5.24 -10.40
C SER A 69 -0.29 -6.20 -9.73
N GLN A 70 0.22 -7.33 -9.27
CA GLN A 70 -0.54 -8.20 -8.38
C GLN A 70 -0.65 -7.48 -7.03
N ALA A 71 -1.76 -7.70 -6.31
CA ALA A 71 -1.75 -7.46 -4.88
C ALA A 71 -0.52 -8.17 -4.26
N PRO A 72 0.09 -7.64 -3.18
CA PRO A 72 1.19 -8.31 -2.51
C PRO A 72 0.81 -9.78 -2.28
N GLN A 73 1.53 -10.68 -2.93
CA GLN A 73 1.31 -12.10 -2.84
C GLN A 73 2.57 -12.73 -2.29
N CYS A 74 2.39 -13.55 -1.26
CA CYS A 74 3.49 -14.26 -0.66
C CYS A 74 3.98 -15.32 -1.64
N PRO A 75 5.28 -15.37 -1.98
CA PRO A 75 5.81 -16.36 -2.90
C PRO A 75 5.67 -17.79 -2.37
N TRP A 76 5.53 -17.96 -1.05
CA TRP A 76 5.44 -19.24 -0.37
C TRP A 76 4.03 -19.83 -0.30
N CYS A 77 3.00 -18.98 -0.18
CA CYS A 77 1.62 -19.44 0.05
C CYS A 77 0.55 -18.77 -0.81
N ALA A 78 0.94 -17.84 -1.69
CA ALA A 78 0.06 -17.00 -2.51
C ALA A 78 -0.97 -16.17 -1.69
N GLY A 79 -0.79 -16.08 -0.37
CA GLY A 79 -1.61 -15.25 0.52
C GLY A 79 -1.35 -13.75 0.30
N PRO A 80 -2.29 -12.88 0.68
CA PRO A 80 -2.25 -11.45 0.35
C PRO A 80 -1.28 -10.64 1.23
N HIS A 81 -0.05 -11.12 1.43
CA HIS A 81 0.99 -10.46 2.24
C HIS A 81 2.35 -10.52 1.55
N THR A 82 3.26 -9.63 1.95
CA THR A 82 4.65 -9.63 1.48
C THR A 82 5.46 -10.77 2.12
N GLU A 83 6.56 -11.18 1.47
CA GLU A 83 7.49 -12.17 2.03
C GLU A 83 8.02 -11.76 3.42
N ALA A 84 8.29 -10.46 3.63
CA ALA A 84 8.75 -9.95 4.93
C ALA A 84 7.72 -10.16 6.06
N SER A 85 6.43 -10.10 5.73
CA SER A 85 5.33 -10.31 6.68
C SER A 85 4.98 -11.79 6.89
N HIS A 86 5.57 -12.70 6.09
CA HIS A 86 5.28 -14.14 6.12
C HIS A 86 5.49 -14.75 7.51
N HIS A 87 6.59 -14.41 8.18
CA HIS A 87 6.91 -14.91 9.51
C HIS A 87 6.16 -14.18 10.64
N ASN A 88 5.73 -12.94 10.40
CA ASN A 88 5.21 -12.05 11.44
C ASN A 88 3.68 -12.09 11.57
N HIS A 89 2.94 -12.36 10.49
CA HIS A 89 1.52 -11.98 10.44
C HIS A 89 0.52 -13.08 10.06
N VAL A 90 0.91 -14.34 9.80
CA VAL A 90 -0.08 -15.32 9.32
C VAL A 90 0.00 -16.71 9.96
N SER A 91 -1.10 -17.09 10.62
CA SER A 91 -1.31 -18.45 11.15
C SER A 91 -1.27 -19.53 10.06
N CYS A 92 -1.58 -19.18 8.81
CA CYS A 92 -1.55 -20.11 7.68
C CYS A 92 -0.13 -20.56 7.30
N CYS A 93 0.89 -19.81 7.71
CA CYS A 93 2.30 -20.03 7.37
C CYS A 93 3.19 -20.19 8.59
N ARG A 94 2.61 -20.54 9.74
CA ARG A 94 3.33 -20.91 10.97
C ARG A 94 4.00 -22.29 10.80
N SER A 95 4.73 -22.47 9.70
CA SER A 95 5.49 -23.68 9.41
C SER A 95 6.69 -23.70 10.33
N ASN A 96 6.87 -24.86 10.97
CA ASN A 96 7.91 -25.16 11.94
C ASN A 96 9.28 -24.59 11.50
N PRO A 97 9.99 -23.78 12.33
CA PRO A 97 11.27 -23.18 11.97
C PRO A 97 12.39 -24.19 11.61
N SER A 98 12.14 -25.49 11.74
CA SER A 98 13.03 -26.57 11.33
C SER A 98 12.72 -27.22 9.96
N ALA A 99 11.72 -26.76 9.22
CA ALA A 99 11.43 -27.32 7.89
C ALA A 99 12.43 -26.80 6.84
N LYS A 100 13.22 -27.70 6.23
CA LYS A 100 14.04 -27.38 5.06
C LYS A 100 13.14 -27.24 3.82
N PRO A 101 13.33 -26.20 2.99
CA PRO A 101 12.58 -26.07 1.73
C PRO A 101 13.06 -27.11 0.69
N PRO A 102 12.19 -27.54 -0.25
CA PRO A 102 12.54 -28.42 -1.36
C PRO A 102 13.43 -27.77 -2.41
#